data_AF-A0AAV8YIY2-F1
#
_entry.id   AF-A0AAV8YIY2-F1
#
_cell.length_a   1.000
_cell.length_b   1.000
_cell.length_c   1.000
_cell.angle_alpha   90.00
_cell.angle_beta   90.00
_cell.angle_gamma   90.00
#
_symmetry.space_group_name_H-M   'P 1'
#
loop_
_entity.id
_entity.type
_entity.pdbx_description
1 polymer ?
#
loop_
_entity_poly.entity_id
_entity_poly.type
_entity_poly.pdbx_seq_one_letter_code
_entity_poly.pdbx_strand_id
1 'polypeptide(L)'
;MAYKDYMSHDRNTEGWTLEEGYPSTAKKDTFPRRAMSAGSSAGLFLLITAYQQDLDYICKGPVQGFKARHECCKPVRVIIRRYLELVMSINPDMMTTSPGLRNYDAHRRQCYFPDEKHLTFFRYYTQQNCQVECLTNYTSAKCGCVAYHMPRKIQMSRLTLYFKEQQFITSERNELYGLTDFLANCGGILGLFIGFSFLSIVEVFYFLTLRLVCNVKIYGRRYWSGSSNLMKQYGNAHD
;
A
#
# COMPACT_ATOMS: atom_id res chain seq x y z
N MET A 1 -42.35 11.47 14.07
CA MET A 1 -41.43 10.43 14.57
C MET A 1 -40.02 11.00 14.55
N ALA A 2 -39.44 11.27 15.71
CA ALA A 2 -38.05 11.72 15.80
C ALA A 2 -37.12 10.54 15.48
N TYR A 3 -36.27 10.70 14.46
CA TYR A 3 -35.21 9.75 14.15
C TYR A 3 -34.20 9.78 15.31
N LYS A 4 -34.22 8.77 16.17
CA LYS A 4 -33.13 8.57 17.15
C LYS A 4 -31.87 8.23 16.36
N ASP A 5 -30.82 9.00 16.57
CA ASP A 5 -29.51 8.72 16.00
C ASP A 5 -28.90 7.50 16.71
N TYR A 6 -29.13 6.32 16.16
CA TYR A 6 -28.55 5.07 16.66
C TYR A 6 -27.06 4.91 16.27
N MET A 7 -26.48 5.87 15.53
CA MET A 7 -25.09 5.86 15.10
C MET A 7 -24.17 6.65 16.04
N SER A 8 -24.71 7.57 16.84
CA SER A 8 -23.94 8.30 17.84
C SER A 8 -23.57 7.39 19.01
N HIS A 9 -22.28 7.18 19.23
CA HIS A 9 -21.75 6.58 20.45
C HIS A 9 -20.84 7.57 21.16
N ASP A 10 -20.91 7.64 22.49
CA ASP A 10 -20.08 8.57 23.28
C ASP A 10 -18.62 8.14 23.43
N ARG A 11 -18.24 6.96 22.91
CA ARG A 11 -16.87 6.43 23.07
C ARG A 11 -15.94 6.92 21.97
N ASN A 12 -14.88 7.63 22.33
CA ASN A 12 -13.82 7.99 21.40
C ASN A 12 -12.89 6.79 21.13
N THR A 13 -12.22 6.80 19.98
CA THR A 13 -11.21 5.78 19.64
C THR A 13 -10.00 5.90 20.55
N GLU A 14 -9.65 4.82 21.25
CA GLU A 14 -8.51 4.73 22.16
C GLU A 14 -7.21 4.33 21.42
N GLY A 15 -6.81 5.15 20.45
CA GLY A 15 -5.48 5.05 19.81
C GLY A 15 -5.33 4.03 18.68
N TRP A 16 -6.41 3.40 18.21
CA TRP A 16 -6.33 2.51 17.04
C TRP A 16 -6.11 3.28 15.73
N THR A 17 -5.14 2.83 14.92
CA THR A 17 -4.89 3.30 13.56
C THR A 17 -4.90 2.15 12.55
N LEU A 18 -5.10 2.46 11.27
CA LEU A 18 -5.10 1.44 10.20
C LEU A 18 -3.70 0.87 9.94
N GLU A 19 -2.65 1.69 10.11
CA GLU A 19 -1.26 1.33 9.80
C GLU A 19 -0.56 0.65 10.99
N GLU A 20 -0.73 1.19 12.19
CA GLU A 20 -0.01 0.74 13.40
C GLU A 20 -0.89 -0.14 14.30
N GLY A 21 -2.20 -0.23 14.03
CA GLY A 21 -3.13 -1.03 14.80
C GLY A 21 -3.37 -0.46 16.20
N TYR A 22 -3.47 -1.35 17.20
CA TYR A 22 -3.62 -0.96 18.60
C TYR A 22 -2.24 -0.79 19.25
N PRO A 23 -2.02 0.27 20.06
CA PRO A 23 -0.78 0.42 20.79
C PRO A 23 -0.59 -0.72 21.81
N SER A 24 0.66 -1.01 22.16
CA SER A 24 1.01 -2.07 23.13
C SER A 24 0.43 -1.82 24.53
N THR A 25 0.16 -0.56 24.88
CA THR A 25 -0.44 -0.12 26.14
C THR A 25 -1.97 -0.17 26.16
N ALA A 26 -2.61 -0.56 25.06
CA ALA A 26 -4.06 -0.61 24.92
C ALA A 26 -4.71 -1.57 25.93
N LYS A 27 -5.71 -1.08 26.67
CA LYS A 27 -6.52 -1.89 27.61
C LYS A 27 -7.37 -2.92 26.85
N LYS A 28 -7.81 -3.96 27.57
CA LYS A 28 -8.67 -5.02 27.00
C LYS A 28 -10.07 -4.53 26.62
N ASP A 29 -10.61 -3.49 27.27
CA ASP A 29 -11.95 -2.94 26.98
C ASP A 29 -11.94 -1.72 26.05
N THR A 30 -10.84 -1.53 25.32
CA THR A 30 -10.64 -0.44 24.37
C THR A 30 -11.74 -0.35 23.33
N PHE A 31 -11.94 0.87 22.83
CA PHE A 31 -12.83 1.14 21.71
C PHE A 31 -12.01 1.63 20.49
N PRO A 32 -12.19 1.05 19.29
CA PRO A 32 -13.02 -0.12 18.98
C PRO A 32 -12.54 -1.39 19.70
N ARG A 33 -13.45 -2.35 19.91
CA ARG A 33 -13.10 -3.62 20.57
C ARG A 33 -12.30 -4.49 19.61
N ARG A 34 -11.31 -5.19 20.15
CA ARG A 34 -10.51 -6.18 19.43
C ARG A 34 -10.79 -7.61 19.90
N ALA A 35 -10.66 -8.58 18.99
CA ALA A 35 -10.64 -9.98 19.37
C ALA A 35 -9.38 -10.28 20.20
N MET A 36 -9.54 -10.94 21.35
CA MET A 36 -8.44 -11.24 22.26
C MET A 36 -7.78 -12.61 22.02
N SER A 37 -8.49 -13.49 21.32
CA SER A 37 -8.03 -14.84 20.95
C SER A 37 -8.75 -15.28 19.66
N ALA A 38 -8.20 -16.27 18.97
CA ALA A 38 -8.88 -16.98 17.90
C ALA A 38 -9.81 -18.08 18.47
N GLY A 39 -10.70 -18.60 17.61
CA GLY A 39 -11.66 -19.67 17.95
C GLY A 39 -13.08 -19.16 18.16
N SER A 40 -14.06 -20.07 18.08
CA SER A 40 -15.49 -19.73 18.18
C SER A 40 -15.84 -19.12 19.55
N SER A 41 -15.21 -19.58 20.64
CA SER A 41 -15.44 -19.10 22.01
C SER A 41 -15.00 -17.65 22.26
N ALA A 42 -14.10 -17.11 21.46
CA ALA A 42 -13.61 -15.72 21.54
C ALA A 42 -14.22 -14.80 20.47
N GLY A 43 -15.24 -15.29 19.74
CA GLY A 43 -15.92 -14.58 18.67
C GLY A 43 -17.12 -13.75 19.14
N LEU A 44 -17.82 -13.16 18.16
CA LEU A 44 -19.07 -12.45 18.39
C LEU A 44 -20.25 -13.45 18.33
N PHE A 45 -20.99 -13.57 19.43
CA PHE A 45 -22.21 -14.38 19.50
C PHE A 45 -23.44 -13.49 19.36
N LEU A 46 -24.25 -13.75 18.34
CA LEU A 46 -25.51 -13.05 18.09
C LEU A 46 -26.64 -14.08 18.07
N LEU A 47 -27.62 -13.90 18.96
CA LEU A 47 -28.89 -14.60 18.88
C LEU A 47 -29.90 -13.67 18.22
N ILE A 48 -30.30 -13.97 16.99
CA ILE A 48 -31.25 -13.16 16.23
C ILE A 48 -32.58 -13.89 16.18
N THR A 49 -33.64 -13.25 16.66
CA THR A 49 -35.01 -13.76 16.62
C THR A 49 -35.82 -12.96 15.59
N ALA A 50 -36.71 -13.63 14.86
CA ALA A 50 -37.66 -12.99 13.96
C ALA A 50 -39.06 -13.47 14.32
N TYR A 51 -39.99 -12.53 14.51
CA TYR A 51 -41.38 -12.84 14.77
C TYR A 51 -42.12 -13.14 13.48
N GLN A 52 -43.05 -14.10 13.51
CA GLN A 52 -43.80 -14.50 12.33
C GLN A 52 -44.68 -13.37 11.76
N GLN A 53 -45.16 -12.47 12.62
CA GLN A 53 -45.96 -11.32 12.22
C GLN A 53 -45.19 -10.28 11.37
N ASP A 54 -43.86 -10.24 11.50
CA ASP A 54 -43.00 -9.29 10.78
C ASP A 54 -42.45 -9.88 9.47
N LEU A 55 -42.84 -11.12 9.12
CA LEU A 55 -42.41 -11.80 7.90
C LEU A 55 -43.40 -11.53 6.76
N ASP A 56 -43.01 -10.63 5.86
CA ASP A 56 -43.77 -10.37 4.63
C ASP A 56 -43.42 -11.39 3.54
N TYR A 57 -44.41 -12.22 3.15
CA TYR A 57 -44.28 -13.23 2.10
C TYR A 57 -44.25 -12.63 0.68
N ILE A 58 -44.64 -11.36 0.54
CA ILE A 58 -44.64 -10.62 -0.74
C ILE A 58 -43.25 -10.08 -1.06
N CYS A 59 -42.41 -9.86 -0.05
CA CYS A 59 -41.03 -9.40 -0.21
C CYS A 59 -40.17 -10.45 -0.95
N LYS A 60 -40.00 -10.26 -2.27
CA LYS A 60 -39.28 -11.18 -3.17
C LYS A 60 -37.90 -11.59 -2.65
N GLY A 61 -37.77 -12.86 -2.28
CA GLY A 61 -36.50 -13.55 -2.08
C GLY A 61 -36.73 -15.07 -2.03
N PRO A 62 -35.84 -15.89 -2.64
CA PRO A 62 -36.02 -17.34 -2.68
C PRO A 62 -35.84 -18.05 -1.33
N VAL A 63 -35.51 -17.33 -0.26
CA VAL A 63 -35.16 -17.93 1.04
C VAL A 63 -35.66 -17.07 2.21
N GLN A 64 -36.36 -17.71 3.16
CA GLN A 64 -36.71 -17.13 4.45
C GLN A 64 -35.54 -17.30 5.43
N GLY A 65 -35.00 -16.19 5.95
CA GLY A 65 -33.81 -16.22 6.78
C GLY A 65 -33.18 -14.85 7.02
N PHE A 66 -32.07 -14.84 7.75
CA PHE A 66 -31.31 -13.61 8.00
C PHE A 66 -30.20 -13.43 6.97
N LYS A 67 -29.92 -12.19 6.57
CA LYS A 67 -28.78 -11.84 5.71
C LYS A 67 -27.72 -11.17 6.55
N ALA A 68 -26.61 -11.86 6.78
CA ALA A 68 -25.41 -11.24 7.30
C ALA A 68 -24.60 -10.67 6.14
N ARG A 69 -24.19 -9.41 6.23
CA ARG A 69 -23.28 -8.77 5.28
C ARG A 69 -22.00 -8.37 6.00
N HIS A 70 -20.87 -8.73 5.43
CA HIS A 70 -19.54 -8.23 5.81
C HIS A 70 -19.11 -7.14 4.82
N GLU A 71 -18.73 -5.94 5.27
CA GLU A 71 -18.28 -4.81 4.44
C GLU A 71 -16.79 -4.48 4.64
N CYS A 72 -15.93 -5.50 4.74
CA CYS A 72 -14.49 -5.30 4.53
C CYS A 72 -14.01 -6.19 3.39
N CYS A 73 -13.40 -5.55 2.40
CA CYS A 73 -12.78 -6.10 1.20
C CYS A 73 -13.72 -6.84 0.22
N LYS A 74 -14.71 -7.62 0.67
CA LYS A 74 -15.70 -8.29 -0.21
C LYS A 74 -17.08 -8.37 0.45
N PRO A 75 -18.18 -7.98 -0.23
CA PRO A 75 -19.53 -8.14 0.30
C PRO A 75 -19.91 -9.63 0.33
N VAL A 76 -19.55 -10.33 1.40
CA VAL A 76 -20.03 -11.69 1.64
C VAL A 76 -21.46 -11.59 2.15
N ARG A 77 -22.40 -12.19 1.42
CA ARG A 77 -23.80 -12.31 1.83
C ARG A 77 -24.06 -13.75 2.22
N VAL A 78 -24.33 -14.00 3.49
CA VAL A 78 -24.72 -15.33 3.97
C VAL A 78 -26.20 -15.33 4.33
N ILE A 79 -26.93 -16.30 3.79
CA ILE A 79 -28.34 -16.53 4.08
C ILE A 79 -28.43 -17.57 5.20
N ILE A 80 -28.90 -17.16 6.36
CA ILE A 80 -29.08 -18.04 7.52
C ILE A 80 -30.50 -18.59 7.48
N ARG A 81 -30.65 -19.89 7.21
CA ARG A 81 -31.95 -20.55 7.29
C ARG A 81 -32.42 -20.64 8.74
N ARG A 82 -33.74 -20.61 8.94
CA ARG A 82 -34.35 -20.79 10.26
C ARG A 82 -33.95 -22.14 10.86
N TYR A 83 -33.70 -22.15 12.18
CA TYR A 83 -33.29 -23.33 12.97
C TYR A 83 -31.91 -23.92 12.66
N LEU A 84 -31.06 -23.20 11.91
CA LEU A 84 -29.67 -23.60 11.69
C LEU A 84 -28.71 -22.74 12.52
N GLU A 85 -27.80 -23.38 13.24
CA GLU A 85 -26.63 -22.71 13.79
C GLU A 85 -25.58 -22.52 12.69
N LEU A 86 -25.19 -21.27 12.44
CA LEU A 86 -24.16 -20.93 11.46
C LEU A 86 -22.94 -20.37 12.18
N VAL A 87 -21.81 -21.06 12.04
CA VAL A 87 -20.49 -20.56 12.46
C VAL A 87 -19.79 -19.94 11.24
N MET A 88 -19.66 -18.62 11.24
CA MET A 88 -18.88 -17.90 10.22
C MET A 88 -17.48 -17.60 10.74
N SER A 89 -16.50 -17.80 9.87
CA SER A 89 -15.09 -17.61 10.17
C SER A 89 -14.49 -16.67 9.13
N ILE A 90 -13.93 -15.54 9.58
CA ILE A 90 -13.46 -14.46 8.71
C ILE A 90 -11.94 -14.43 8.62
N ASN A 91 -11.32 -14.87 7.52
CA ASN A 91 -9.86 -14.76 7.40
C ASN A 91 -9.44 -13.34 6.96
N PRO A 92 -8.67 -12.56 7.77
CA PRO A 92 -8.14 -11.29 7.31
C PRO A 92 -7.14 -11.48 6.16
N ASP A 93 -7.21 -10.61 5.17
CA ASP A 93 -6.17 -10.45 4.16
C ASP A 93 -5.70 -8.99 4.22
N MET A 94 -4.42 -8.77 4.52
CA MET A 94 -3.86 -7.43 4.70
C MET A 94 -2.67 -7.22 3.77
N MET A 95 -2.78 -6.18 2.96
CA MET A 95 -1.70 -5.66 2.12
C MET A 95 -1.11 -4.43 2.79
N THR A 96 0.19 -4.43 3.06
CA THR A 96 0.95 -3.26 3.54
C THR A 96 1.91 -2.76 2.46
N THR A 97 2.40 -1.53 2.62
CA THR A 97 3.38 -0.91 1.73
C THR A 97 4.64 -0.59 2.50
N SER A 98 5.81 -0.92 1.94
CA SER A 98 7.08 -0.64 2.58
C SER A 98 7.33 0.87 2.75
N PRO A 99 8.04 1.30 3.79
CA PRO A 99 8.34 2.71 4.02
C PRO A 99 9.24 3.31 2.91
N GLY A 100 10.02 2.49 2.20
CA GLY A 100 10.87 2.92 1.07
C GLY A 100 10.06 3.49 -0.11
N LEU A 101 8.82 3.04 -0.29
CA LEU A 101 7.92 3.53 -1.34
C LEU A 101 7.38 4.94 -1.06
N ARG A 102 7.51 5.46 0.17
CA ARG A 102 6.99 6.77 0.54
C ARG A 102 7.73 7.93 -0.15
N ASN A 103 8.99 7.69 -0.55
CA ASN A 103 9.79 8.67 -1.30
C ASN A 103 9.43 8.75 -2.79
N TYR A 104 8.64 7.80 -3.30
CA TYR A 104 8.21 7.81 -4.69
C TYR A 104 6.92 8.59 -4.84
N ASP A 105 6.85 9.41 -5.88
CA ASP A 105 5.64 10.17 -6.22
C ASP A 105 4.44 9.25 -6.49
N ALA A 106 3.27 9.68 -6.00
CA ALA A 106 2.01 8.94 -6.09
C ALA A 106 1.66 8.52 -7.53
N HIS A 107 1.94 9.37 -8.52
CA HIS A 107 1.66 9.10 -9.91
C HIS A 107 2.56 8.00 -10.49
N ARG A 108 3.79 7.83 -9.98
CA ARG A 108 4.69 6.75 -10.45
C ARG A 108 4.34 5.41 -9.83
N ARG A 109 3.97 5.39 -8.56
CA ARG A 109 3.62 4.15 -7.83
C ARG A 109 2.15 3.71 -7.99
N GLN A 110 1.29 4.57 -8.58
CA GLN A 110 -0.12 4.27 -8.89
C GLN A 110 -0.98 3.93 -7.66
N CYS A 111 -0.57 4.35 -6.46
CA CYS A 111 -1.32 4.24 -5.21
C CYS A 111 -1.06 5.46 -4.31
N TYR A 112 -2.00 5.74 -3.41
CA TYR A 112 -1.89 6.82 -2.42
C TYR A 112 -1.76 6.22 -1.02
N PHE A 113 -0.93 6.84 -0.19
CA PHE A 113 -0.92 6.63 1.25
C PHE A 113 -2.12 7.34 1.90
N PRO A 114 -2.53 6.90 3.11
CA PRO A 114 -3.67 7.48 3.83
C PRO A 114 -3.59 8.98 4.06
N ASP A 115 -2.38 9.53 4.24
CA ASP A 115 -2.12 10.94 4.52
C ASP A 115 -2.03 11.84 3.28
N GLU A 116 -1.81 11.27 2.10
CA GLU A 116 -1.68 12.08 0.87
C GLU A 116 -3.03 12.36 0.21
N LYS A 117 -3.97 11.42 0.31
CA LYS A 117 -5.29 11.54 -0.33
C LYS A 117 -6.42 11.57 0.69
N HIS A 118 -6.88 12.78 0.98
CA HIS A 118 -8.03 12.99 1.83
C HIS A 118 -9.34 12.79 1.04
N LEU A 119 -10.22 11.93 1.57
CA LEU A 119 -11.56 11.68 1.05
C LEU A 119 -12.56 12.59 1.76
N THR A 120 -13.60 13.03 1.05
CA THR A 120 -14.61 13.96 1.60
C THR A 120 -15.60 13.27 2.51
N PHE A 121 -15.96 12.02 2.19
CA PHE A 121 -16.85 11.26 3.03
C PHE A 121 -16.07 10.46 4.05
N PHE A 122 -14.97 9.79 3.68
CA PHE A 122 -14.27 8.85 4.56
C PHE A 122 -13.05 9.44 5.24
N ARG A 123 -12.80 9.04 6.49
CA ARG A 123 -11.63 9.49 7.27
C ARG A 123 -10.29 8.96 6.72
N TYR A 124 -10.29 7.80 6.08
CA TYR A 124 -9.08 7.13 5.62
C TYR A 124 -9.22 6.70 4.16
N TYR A 125 -8.12 6.85 3.41
CA TYR A 125 -8.04 6.42 2.03
C TYR A 125 -7.96 4.90 1.94
N THR A 126 -8.90 4.31 1.18
CA THR A 126 -8.77 2.96 0.63
C THR A 126 -9.24 3.01 -0.82
N GLN A 127 -8.83 2.04 -1.62
CA GLN A 127 -9.31 1.93 -3.01
C GLN A 127 -10.84 1.86 -3.06
N GLN A 128 -11.46 1.13 -2.14
CA GLN A 128 -12.91 0.98 -2.08
C GLN A 128 -13.60 2.30 -1.70
N ASN A 129 -13.13 2.99 -0.66
CA ASN A 129 -13.67 4.28 -0.24
C ASN A 129 -13.57 5.31 -1.38
N CYS A 130 -12.43 5.35 -2.08
CA CYS A 130 -12.22 6.24 -3.21
C CYS A 130 -13.17 5.96 -4.38
N GLN A 131 -13.41 4.68 -4.70
CA GLN A 131 -14.34 4.30 -5.77
C GLN A 131 -15.79 4.63 -5.41
N VAL A 132 -16.20 4.42 -4.16
CA VAL A 132 -17.54 4.77 -3.67
C VAL A 132 -17.75 6.29 -3.72
N GLU A 133 -16.76 7.06 -3.28
CA GLU A 133 -16.82 8.53 -3.35
C GLU A 133 -16.87 9.03 -4.80
N CYS A 134 -16.04 8.46 -5.68
CA CYS A 134 -16.04 8.78 -7.11
C CYS A 134 -17.41 8.50 -7.76
N LEU A 135 -17.98 7.32 -7.51
CA LEU A 135 -19.29 6.93 -8.02
C LEU A 135 -20.41 7.83 -7.49
N THR A 136 -20.35 8.18 -6.19
CA THR A 136 -21.32 9.06 -5.52
C THR A 136 -21.27 10.46 -6.13
N ASN A 137 -20.08 11.03 -6.30
CA ASN A 137 -19.91 12.34 -6.91
C ASN A 137 -20.40 12.35 -8.37
N TYR A 138 -20.03 11.33 -9.15
CA TYR A 138 -20.50 11.19 -10.52
C TYR A 138 -22.03 11.09 -10.63
N THR A 139 -22.66 10.28 -9.78
CA THR A 139 -24.11 10.07 -9.78
C THR A 139 -24.84 11.33 -9.34
N SER A 140 -24.33 12.02 -8.32
CA SER A 140 -24.88 13.30 -7.87
C SER A 140 -24.78 14.37 -8.95
N ALA A 141 -23.67 14.46 -9.68
CA ALA A 141 -23.47 15.45 -10.73
C ALA A 141 -24.36 15.19 -11.96
N LYS A 142 -24.58 13.92 -12.31
CA LYS A 142 -25.35 13.54 -13.49
C LYS A 142 -26.86 13.47 -13.25
N CYS A 143 -27.27 12.96 -12.09
CA CYS A 143 -28.68 12.66 -11.78
C CYS A 143 -29.29 13.61 -10.75
N GLY A 144 -28.49 14.44 -10.07
CA GLY A 144 -28.95 15.30 -8.97
C GLY A 144 -29.34 14.56 -7.69
N CYS A 145 -29.11 13.24 -7.64
CA CYS A 145 -29.45 12.39 -6.50
C CYS A 145 -28.41 11.28 -6.31
N VAL A 146 -28.43 10.64 -5.15
CA VAL A 146 -27.58 9.47 -4.83
C VAL A 146 -28.42 8.38 -4.20
N ALA A 147 -28.03 7.12 -4.38
CA ALA A 147 -28.77 6.00 -3.82
C ALA A 147 -28.70 5.96 -2.29
N TYR A 148 -29.65 5.28 -1.65
CA TYR A 148 -29.77 5.23 -0.19
C TYR A 148 -28.52 4.69 0.54
N HIS A 149 -27.71 3.87 -0.13
CA HIS A 149 -26.50 3.25 0.41
C HIS A 149 -25.22 4.07 0.12
N MET A 150 -25.31 5.10 -0.73
CA MET A 150 -24.18 5.97 -1.03
C MET A 150 -24.01 7.01 0.08
N PRO A 151 -22.77 7.39 0.41
CA PRO A 151 -22.53 8.44 1.39
C PRO A 151 -23.14 9.76 0.92
N ARG A 152 -23.87 10.44 1.81
CA ARG A 152 -24.37 11.80 1.60
C ARG A 152 -23.60 12.76 2.50
N LYS A 153 -23.66 14.05 2.21
CA LYS A 153 -23.05 15.11 3.04
C LYS A 153 -23.67 15.26 4.45
N ILE A 154 -24.37 14.23 4.93
CA ILE A 154 -25.02 14.14 6.24
C ILE A 154 -24.80 12.70 6.74
N GLN A 155 -23.93 12.58 7.74
CA GLN A 155 -23.70 11.46 8.68
C GLN A 155 -23.36 10.08 8.07
N MET A 156 -22.15 9.59 8.38
CA MET A 156 -21.62 8.31 7.91
C MET A 156 -22.22 7.10 8.65
N SER A 157 -22.37 5.98 7.94
CA SER A 157 -22.76 4.68 8.49
C SER A 157 -21.54 3.74 8.58
N ARG A 158 -21.39 2.98 9.68
CA ARG A 158 -20.30 2.00 9.89
C ARG A 158 -20.84 0.60 10.19
N LEU A 159 -20.39 -0.41 9.44
CA LEU A 159 -20.62 -1.85 9.67
C LEU A 159 -19.33 -2.51 10.22
N THR A 160 -19.42 -3.37 11.23
CA THR A 160 -18.25 -3.95 11.95
C THR A 160 -18.30 -5.47 12.02
N LEU A 161 -17.17 -6.13 11.78
CA LEU A 161 -17.02 -7.57 11.66
C LEU A 161 -15.69 -8.07 12.24
N TYR A 162 -15.56 -9.39 12.48
CA TYR A 162 -14.46 -10.01 13.25
C TYR A 162 -13.46 -10.81 12.39
N PHE A 163 -12.45 -11.46 12.99
CA PHE A 163 -11.40 -12.25 12.31
C PHE A 163 -11.27 -13.69 12.85
N LYS A 164 -10.77 -14.62 12.02
CA LYS A 164 -10.73 -16.08 12.15
C LYS A 164 -9.44 -16.61 12.76
N GLU A 165 -8.33 -15.98 12.45
CA GLU A 165 -6.99 -16.45 12.77
C GLU A 165 -6.20 -15.36 13.53
N GLN A 166 -5.36 -15.80 14.47
CA GLN A 166 -4.57 -14.93 15.35
C GLN A 166 -3.36 -14.31 14.63
N GLN A 167 -2.98 -14.86 13.48
CA GLN A 167 -1.92 -14.39 12.60
C GLN A 167 -2.46 -14.41 11.18
N PHE A 168 -2.26 -13.33 10.44
CA PHE A 168 -2.60 -13.24 9.03
C PHE A 168 -1.32 -13.11 8.22
N ILE A 169 -1.33 -13.68 7.02
CA ILE A 169 -0.26 -13.46 6.06
C ILE A 169 -0.38 -12.01 5.61
N THR A 170 0.66 -11.22 5.91
CA THR A 170 0.79 -9.87 5.39
C THR A 170 1.53 -9.95 4.06
N SER A 171 1.00 -9.31 3.03
CA SER A 171 1.72 -9.11 1.78
C SER A 171 2.21 -7.67 1.74
N GLU A 172 3.53 -7.51 1.76
CA GLU A 172 4.17 -6.21 1.65
C GLU A 172 4.45 -5.92 0.18
N ARG A 173 4.03 -4.75 -0.28
CA ARG A 173 4.47 -4.22 -1.58
C ARG A 173 5.83 -3.57 -1.39
N ASN A 174 6.83 -4.19 -2.00
CA ASN A 174 8.19 -3.66 -2.09
C ASN A 174 8.43 -3.04 -3.48
N GLU A 175 9.44 -2.19 -3.55
CA GLU A 175 9.99 -1.75 -4.83
C GLU A 175 10.45 -2.96 -5.68
N LEU A 176 10.05 -2.98 -6.95
CA LEU A 176 10.34 -4.11 -7.85
C LEU A 176 11.81 -4.14 -8.28
N TYR A 177 12.48 -2.98 -8.33
CA TYR A 177 13.89 -2.81 -8.65
C TYR A 177 14.48 -1.62 -7.88
N GLY A 178 15.48 -1.89 -7.04
CA GLY A 178 16.28 -0.85 -6.38
C GLY A 178 17.51 -0.41 -7.19
N LEU A 179 18.17 0.66 -6.74
CA LEU A 179 19.46 1.08 -7.30
C LEU A 179 20.54 0.00 -7.13
N THR A 180 20.49 -0.74 -6.04
CA THR A 180 21.39 -1.87 -5.76
C THR A 180 21.19 -2.99 -6.76
N ASP A 181 19.95 -3.31 -7.12
CA ASP A 181 19.64 -4.37 -8.10
C ASP A 181 20.05 -3.94 -9.50
N PHE A 182 19.85 -2.67 -9.85
CA PHE A 182 20.33 -2.11 -11.11
C PHE A 182 21.87 -2.19 -11.21
N LEU A 183 22.58 -1.74 -10.17
CA LEU A 183 24.05 -1.80 -10.11
C LEU A 183 24.56 -3.24 -10.12
N ALA A 184 23.88 -4.16 -9.43
CA ALA A 184 24.23 -5.58 -9.43
C ALA A 184 24.02 -6.21 -10.82
N ASN A 185 22.92 -5.91 -11.50
CA ASN A 185 22.63 -6.42 -12.84
C ASN A 185 23.61 -5.85 -13.89
N CYS A 186 23.86 -4.54 -13.89
CA CYS A 186 24.83 -3.92 -14.78
C CYS A 186 26.26 -4.40 -14.49
N GLY A 187 26.65 -4.45 -13.21
CA GLY A 187 27.96 -4.94 -12.79
C GLY A 187 28.19 -6.41 -13.11
N GLY A 188 27.16 -7.25 -12.98
CA GLY A 188 27.21 -8.66 -13.35
C GLY A 188 27.43 -8.87 -14.85
N ILE A 189 26.70 -8.14 -15.70
CA ILE A 189 26.83 -8.24 -17.16
C ILE A 189 28.20 -7.69 -17.61
N LEU A 190 28.61 -6.52 -17.12
CA LEU A 190 29.89 -5.90 -17.48
C LEU A 190 31.09 -6.74 -16.97
N GLY A 191 30.98 -7.32 -15.78
CA GLY A 191 31.98 -8.22 -15.23
C GLY A 191 32.10 -9.54 -15.99
N LEU A 192 30.98 -10.12 -16.42
CA LEU A 192 30.98 -11.41 -17.11
C LEU A 192 31.47 -11.33 -18.57
N PHE A 193 31.04 -10.31 -19.33
CA PHE A 193 31.34 -10.24 -20.77
C PHE A 193 32.57 -9.38 -21.11
N ILE A 194 32.86 -8.36 -20.30
CA ILE A 194 33.95 -7.40 -20.58
C ILE A 194 35.11 -7.57 -19.58
N GLY A 195 34.86 -8.20 -18.43
CA GLY A 195 35.83 -8.23 -17.32
C GLY A 195 36.01 -6.86 -16.65
N PHE A 196 35.07 -5.93 -16.89
CA PHE A 196 35.13 -4.58 -16.35
C PHE A 196 34.73 -4.59 -14.87
N SER A 197 35.60 -4.05 -14.03
CA SER A 197 35.40 -3.99 -12.58
C SER A 197 35.71 -2.59 -12.03
N PHE A 198 35.44 -2.37 -10.74
CA PHE A 198 35.81 -1.12 -10.06
C PHE A 198 37.31 -0.81 -10.19
N LEU A 199 38.18 -1.83 -10.18
CA LEU A 199 39.62 -1.65 -10.37
C LEU A 199 39.95 -1.16 -11.79
N SER A 200 39.23 -1.63 -12.80
CA SER A 200 39.36 -1.15 -14.18
C SER A 200 39.00 0.35 -14.30
N ILE A 201 38.00 0.82 -13.56
CA ILE A 201 37.64 2.26 -13.51
C ILE A 201 38.80 3.09 -12.94
N VAL A 202 39.36 2.65 -11.82
CA VAL A 202 40.51 3.33 -11.18
C VAL A 202 41.71 3.36 -12.12
N GLU A 203 41.98 2.27 -12.84
CA GLU A 203 43.04 2.18 -13.82
C GLU A 203 42.84 3.14 -15.02
N VAL A 204 41.61 3.27 -15.52
CA VAL A 204 41.27 4.26 -16.56
C VAL A 204 41.50 5.69 -16.06
N PHE A 205 41.06 6.02 -14.84
CA PHE A 205 41.33 7.34 -14.26
C PHE A 205 42.82 7.60 -14.08
N TYR A 206 43.59 6.61 -13.63
CA TYR A 206 45.05 6.70 -13.53
C TYR A 206 45.70 6.98 -14.88
N PHE A 207 45.28 6.28 -15.94
CA PHE A 207 45.82 6.48 -17.28
C PHE A 207 45.42 7.83 -17.90
N LEU A 208 44.17 8.27 -17.71
CA LEU A 208 43.67 9.52 -18.29
C LEU A 208 44.16 10.77 -17.53
N THR A 209 44.47 10.66 -16.25
CA THR A 209 44.93 11.80 -15.43
C THR A 209 46.44 11.78 -15.25
N LEU A 210 46.97 10.86 -14.46
CA LEU A 210 48.38 10.83 -14.05
C LEU A 210 49.30 10.55 -15.23
N ARG A 211 49.00 9.53 -16.04
CA ARG A 211 49.85 9.22 -17.20
C ARG A 211 49.77 10.31 -18.26
N LEU A 212 48.59 10.89 -18.49
CA LEU A 212 48.40 11.97 -19.47
C LEU A 212 49.10 13.27 -19.02
N VAL A 213 48.96 13.67 -17.76
CA VAL A 213 49.63 14.87 -17.21
C VAL A 213 51.14 14.68 -17.17
N CYS A 214 51.64 13.53 -16.69
CA CYS A 214 53.07 13.24 -16.67
C CYS A 214 53.65 13.17 -18.09
N ASN A 215 52.97 12.53 -19.05
CA ASN A 215 53.43 12.49 -20.44
C ASN A 215 53.43 13.89 -21.07
N VAL A 216 52.38 14.69 -20.87
CA VAL A 216 52.32 16.07 -21.37
C VAL A 216 53.40 16.96 -20.73
N LYS A 217 53.74 16.75 -19.45
CA LYS A 217 54.80 17.49 -18.76
C LYS A 217 56.21 17.10 -19.25
N ILE A 218 56.44 15.83 -19.57
CA ILE A 218 57.76 15.33 -19.99
C ILE A 218 58.01 15.56 -21.49
N TYR A 219 57.00 15.38 -22.35
CA TYR A 219 57.15 15.41 -23.81
C TYR A 219 56.55 16.65 -24.49
N GLY A 220 55.87 17.51 -23.72
CA GLY A 220 55.20 18.71 -24.21
C GLY A 220 53.83 18.42 -24.84
N ARG A 221 52.98 19.45 -24.94
CA ARG A 221 51.56 19.34 -25.34
C ARG A 221 51.32 18.87 -26.78
N ARG A 222 52.37 18.77 -27.60
CA ARG A 222 52.31 18.40 -29.03
C ARG A 222 52.73 16.95 -29.32
N TYR A 223 53.36 16.26 -28.38
CA TYR A 223 53.91 14.92 -28.61
C TYR A 223 53.49 13.95 -27.48
N TRP A 224 52.81 12.87 -27.86
CA TRP A 224 52.24 11.90 -26.92
C TRP A 224 53.24 10.87 -26.39
N SER A 225 54.31 10.60 -27.15
CA SER A 225 55.37 9.65 -26.83
C SER A 225 56.70 10.19 -27.36
N GLY A 226 57.73 10.22 -26.52
CA GLY A 226 59.05 10.76 -26.84
C GLY A 226 59.81 9.95 -27.87
N SER A 227 59.39 9.98 -29.13
CA SER A 227 60.18 9.49 -30.25
C SER A 227 61.47 10.32 -30.32
N SER A 228 62.61 9.68 -30.12
CA SER A 228 63.94 10.30 -30.05
C SER A 228 64.27 11.13 -31.29
N ASN A 229 63.71 10.77 -32.44
CA ASN A 229 63.89 11.49 -33.71
C ASN A 229 63.14 12.82 -33.75
N LEU A 230 61.98 12.95 -33.07
CA LEU A 230 61.19 14.18 -33.04
C LEU A 230 61.72 15.19 -32.00
N MET A 231 62.26 14.71 -30.88
CA MET A 231 62.88 15.56 -29.85
C MET A 231 64.20 16.18 -30.33
N LYS A 232 65.00 15.43 -31.13
CA LYS A 232 66.26 15.92 -31.72
C LYS A 232 66.06 17.02 -32.75
N GLN A 233 64.97 16.98 -33.51
CA GLN A 233 64.69 17.96 -34.56
C GLN A 233 64.41 19.37 -34.00
N TYR A 234 63.95 19.48 -32.74
CA TYR A 234 63.75 20.76 -32.05
C TYR A 234 64.98 21.23 -31.27
N GLY A 235 65.77 20.29 -30.70
CA GLY A 235 67.05 20.62 -30.06
C GLY A 235 68.04 21.31 -31.01
N ASN A 236 68.00 20.93 -32.30
CA ASN A 236 68.83 21.55 -33.34
C ASN A 236 68.19 22.78 -34.02
N ALA A 237 66.98 23.19 -33.62
CA ALA A 237 66.31 24.37 -34.18
C ALA A 237 66.50 25.63 -33.31
N HIS A 238 67.26 25.52 -32.22
CA HIS A 238 67.49 26.59 -31.24
C HIS A 238 68.98 26.82 -30.92
N ASP A 239 69.90 26.26 -31.71
CA ASP A 239 71.31 26.67 -31.76
C ASP A 239 71.58 27.55 -32.99
#